data_AF-A0A484K560-F1
#
_entry.id   AF-A0A484K560-F1
#
_cell.length_a   1.000
_cell.length_b   1.000
_cell.length_c   1.000
_cell.angle_alpha   90.00
_cell.angle_beta   90.00
_cell.angle_gamma   90.00
#
_symmetry.space_group_name_H-M   'P 1'
#
loop_
_entity.id
_entity.type
_entity.pdbx_description
1 polymer ?
#
loop_
_entity_poly.entity_id
_entity_poly.type
_entity_poly.pdbx_seq_one_letter_code
_entity_poly.pdbx_strand_id
1 'polypeptide(L)'
;MTNPQSLRHEGLYSSWDMSCGASHNGYGYTSPRNTVVEAAKTMEGSMVLQRFLDEGNHVLRQQIFKGILANLFEVMTNEFAHHLFRKLLEDCESRELQTIVFTLCSHDHLFVESEIRNLIKKLKRHYVVQHVLTLKEENISRAICIRLERHYMHLAQRMGGSHVVENCMKSSEFGMESVVRTLLQREKALLHLASDKFGNYVVQKALEVTKQDNKKLYESLVMVLITKKPSLSGNVIGRHVVNMIKRLEDNNV
;
A
#
# COMPACT_ATOMS: atom_id res chain seq x y z
N MET A 1 -20.30 46.43 -7.34
CA MET A 1 -20.78 45.67 -6.18
C MET A 1 -20.10 44.31 -6.20
N THR A 2 -19.02 44.18 -5.44
CA THR A 2 -18.18 42.99 -5.37
C THR A 2 -18.82 41.94 -4.45
N ASN A 3 -18.81 40.67 -4.89
CA ASN A 3 -19.41 39.53 -4.21
C ASN A 3 -18.72 39.29 -2.84
N PRO A 4 -19.45 39.29 -1.70
CA PRO A 4 -18.88 39.11 -0.35
C PRO A 4 -18.19 37.77 -0.10
N GLN A 5 -18.33 36.79 -1.01
CA GLN A 5 -17.63 35.50 -0.91
C GLN A 5 -16.22 35.52 -1.53
N SER A 6 -15.90 36.48 -2.40
CA SER A 6 -14.56 36.59 -3.01
C SER A 6 -13.49 37.09 -2.03
N LEU A 7 -13.88 37.93 -1.06
CA LEU A 7 -12.98 38.56 -0.09
C LEU A 7 -12.57 37.64 1.09
N ARG A 8 -13.21 36.48 1.27
CA ARG A 8 -12.79 35.51 2.30
C ARG A 8 -11.68 34.57 1.84
N HIS A 9 -11.44 34.47 0.53
CA HIS A 9 -10.41 33.59 -0.03
C HIS A 9 -9.05 34.27 -0.15
N GLU A 10 -8.98 35.59 -0.31
CA GLU A 10 -7.71 36.33 -0.41
C GLU A 10 -6.96 36.47 0.94
N GLY A 11 -7.67 36.41 2.07
CA GLY A 11 -7.08 36.55 3.42
C GLY A 11 -6.33 35.31 3.93
N LEU A 12 -6.58 34.12 3.37
CA LEU A 12 -5.89 32.89 3.76
C LEU A 12 -4.62 32.62 2.92
N TYR A 13 -4.56 33.15 1.69
CA TYR A 13 -3.38 33.03 0.81
C TYR A 13 -2.24 34.00 1.18
N SER A 14 -2.59 35.19 1.68
CA SER A 14 -1.63 36.25 2.00
C SER A 14 -0.87 36.07 3.32
N SER A 15 -1.25 35.08 4.14
CA SER A 15 -0.66 34.82 5.46
C SER A 15 0.40 33.71 5.45
N TRP A 16 0.45 32.88 4.41
CA TRP A 16 1.40 31.77 4.29
C TRP A 16 2.61 32.18 3.45
N ASP A 17 3.42 33.07 4.00
CA ASP A 17 4.78 33.30 3.53
C ASP A 17 5.67 32.17 4.06
N MET A 18 6.14 31.27 3.17
CA MET A 18 7.10 30.21 3.55
C MET A 18 8.46 30.76 4.00
N SER A 19 8.71 32.07 3.81
CA SER A 19 9.86 32.79 4.39
C SER A 19 9.66 33.09 5.87
N CYS A 20 8.40 33.14 6.34
CA CYS A 20 8.01 33.39 7.72
C CYS A 20 7.74 32.09 8.50
N GLY A 21 8.64 31.10 8.37
CA GLY A 21 8.70 29.95 9.29
C GLY A 21 9.29 30.30 10.68
N ALA A 22 9.52 31.57 10.97
CA ALA A 22 10.00 32.04 12.26
C ALA A 22 8.81 32.43 13.13
N SER A 23 8.24 31.46 13.84
CA SER A 23 7.57 31.80 15.10
C SER A 23 8.64 32.41 16.01
N HIS A 24 8.42 33.66 16.44
CA HIS A 24 9.20 34.30 17.50
C HIS A 24 8.85 33.64 18.84
N ASN A 25 9.20 32.36 18.99
CA ASN A 25 9.14 31.62 20.23
C ASN A 25 10.47 30.91 20.44
N GLY A 26 11.50 31.69 20.81
CA GLY A 26 12.58 31.35 21.74
C GLY A 26 13.44 30.08 21.59
N TYR A 27 13.12 29.11 20.75
CA TYR A 27 13.82 27.82 20.67
C TYR A 27 13.80 27.26 19.24
N GLY A 28 14.90 27.46 18.50
CA GLY A 28 15.28 26.66 17.33
C GLY A 28 14.66 27.08 15.99
N TYR A 29 15.52 27.33 14.99
CA TYR A 29 15.10 27.45 13.59
C TYR A 29 14.47 26.13 13.11
N THR A 30 13.15 26.11 12.89
CA THR A 30 12.48 24.96 12.28
C THR A 30 12.69 25.01 10.77
N SER A 31 13.20 23.92 10.19
CA SER A 31 13.39 23.81 8.75
C SER A 31 12.05 23.96 8.02
N PRO A 32 11.98 24.59 6.83
CA PRO A 32 10.76 24.62 5.99
C PRO A 32 10.18 23.22 5.68
N ARG A 33 10.95 22.15 5.90
CA ARG A 33 10.50 20.76 5.78
C ARG A 33 9.63 20.31 6.97
N ASN A 34 9.88 20.85 8.16
CA ASN A 34 9.08 20.55 9.36
C ASN A 34 7.72 21.26 9.31
N THR A 35 7.62 22.44 8.69
CA THR A 35 6.34 23.18 8.60
C THR A 35 5.30 22.48 7.74
N VAL A 36 5.71 21.84 6.63
CA VAL A 36 4.81 21.03 5.78
C VAL A 36 4.15 19.92 6.60
N VAL A 37 4.92 19.21 7.41
CA VAL A 37 4.45 18.03 8.14
C VAL A 37 3.57 18.43 9.31
N GLU A 38 3.94 19.46 10.06
CA GLU A 38 3.10 20.00 11.13
C GLU A 38 1.75 20.49 10.60
N ALA A 39 1.75 21.16 9.45
CA ALA A 39 0.50 21.57 8.82
C ALA A 39 -0.32 20.39 8.31
N ALA A 40 0.31 19.40 7.67
CA ALA A 40 -0.36 18.19 7.18
C ALA A 40 -1.05 17.41 8.31
N LYS A 41 -0.54 17.49 9.56
CA LYS A 41 -1.12 16.85 10.74
C LYS A 41 -2.38 17.53 11.28
N THR A 42 -2.82 18.66 10.70
CA THR A 42 -4.06 19.35 11.05
C THR A 42 -5.10 19.20 9.94
N MET A 43 -6.38 19.27 10.28
CA MET A 43 -7.46 19.19 9.29
C MET A 43 -7.35 20.31 8.26
N GLU A 44 -7.23 21.55 8.72
CA GLU A 44 -7.16 22.75 7.91
C GLU A 44 -5.88 22.79 7.08
N GLY A 45 -4.73 22.50 7.69
CA GLY A 45 -3.44 22.49 6.98
C GLY A 45 -3.37 21.41 5.90
N SER A 46 -3.85 20.20 6.18
CA SER A 46 -3.94 19.13 5.17
C SER A 46 -4.84 19.52 3.99
N MET A 47 -5.96 20.20 4.24
CA MET A 47 -6.84 20.70 3.17
C MET A 47 -6.17 21.78 2.32
N VAL A 48 -5.46 22.72 2.94
CA VAL A 48 -4.74 23.79 2.22
C VAL A 48 -3.63 23.20 1.35
N LEU A 49 -2.83 22.29 1.90
CA LEU A 49 -1.75 21.65 1.15
C LEU A 49 -2.28 20.82 -0.02
N GLN A 50 -3.46 20.20 0.11
CA GLN A 50 -4.11 19.50 -1.02
C GLN A 50 -4.52 20.46 -2.13
N ARG A 51 -5.05 21.66 -1.79
CA ARG A 51 -5.37 22.69 -2.79
C ARG A 51 -4.14 23.19 -3.53
N PHE A 52 -3.01 23.33 -2.85
CA PHE A 52 -1.74 23.68 -3.52
C PHE A 52 -1.29 22.61 -4.51
N LEU A 53 -1.61 21.34 -4.26
CA LEU A 53 -1.40 20.29 -5.26
C LEU A 53 -2.36 20.45 -6.45
N ASP A 54 -3.64 20.75 -6.20
CA ASP A 54 -4.65 20.98 -7.27
C ASP A 54 -4.31 22.17 -8.18
N GLU A 55 -3.67 23.20 -7.64
CA GLU A 55 -3.28 24.41 -8.39
C GLU A 55 -2.07 24.20 -9.32
N GLY A 56 -1.36 23.07 -9.20
CA GLY A 56 -0.27 22.72 -10.10
C GLY A 56 1.01 23.55 -9.92
N ASN A 57 1.20 24.23 -8.78
CA ASN A 57 2.45 24.94 -8.51
C ASN A 57 3.61 23.96 -8.26
N HIS A 58 4.49 23.80 -9.25
CA HIS A 58 5.61 22.86 -9.19
C HIS A 58 6.58 23.07 -8.02
N VAL A 59 6.81 24.33 -7.60
CA VAL A 59 7.75 24.64 -6.50
C VAL A 59 7.16 24.17 -5.18
N LEU A 60 5.91 24.56 -4.89
CA LEU A 60 5.20 24.14 -3.69
C LEU A 60 5.02 22.62 -3.67
N ARG A 61 4.67 22.02 -4.81
CA ARG A 61 4.56 20.57 -4.95
C ARG A 61 5.86 19.86 -4.59
N GLN A 62 7.02 20.33 -5.07
CA GLN A 62 8.31 19.75 -4.70
C GLN A 62 8.63 19.91 -3.21
N GLN A 63 8.27 21.04 -2.60
CA GLN A 63 8.47 21.25 -1.16
C GLN A 63 7.59 20.31 -0.34
N ILE A 64 6.32 20.15 -0.72
CA ILE A 64 5.38 19.20 -0.12
C ILE A 64 5.93 17.77 -0.24
N PHE A 65 6.36 17.37 -1.44
CA PHE A 65 6.96 16.05 -1.69
C PHE A 65 8.16 15.80 -0.78
N LYS A 66 9.11 16.74 -0.70
CA LYS A 66 10.32 16.60 0.15
C LYS A 66 9.97 16.55 1.64
N GLY A 67 9.02 17.36 2.10
CA GLY A 67 8.56 17.37 3.50
C GLY A 67 7.91 16.05 3.89
N ILE A 68 7.02 15.54 3.02
CA ILE A 68 6.37 14.24 3.21
C ILE A 68 7.39 13.11 3.19
N LEU A 69 8.28 13.07 2.20
CA LEU A 69 9.27 11.98 2.09
C LEU A 69 10.18 11.89 3.32
N ALA A 70 10.58 13.03 3.88
CA ALA A 70 11.41 13.07 5.08
C ALA A 70 10.70 12.53 6.34
N ASN A 71 9.37 12.58 6.37
CA ASN A 71 8.54 12.15 7.50
C ASN A 71 7.47 11.13 7.06
N LEU A 72 7.83 10.28 6.09
CA LEU A 72 6.88 9.48 5.31
C LEU A 72 5.98 8.62 6.19
N PHE A 73 6.55 7.94 7.18
CA PHE A 73 5.78 7.10 8.09
C PHE A 73 4.83 7.91 8.95
N GLU A 74 5.31 8.99 9.54
CA GLU A 74 4.49 9.86 10.39
C GLU A 74 3.28 10.41 9.62
N VAL A 75 3.50 10.90 8.39
CA VAL A 75 2.45 11.38 7.49
C VAL A 75 1.45 10.28 7.14
N MET A 76 1.93 9.09 6.75
CA MET A 76 1.06 7.93 6.45
C MET A 76 0.28 7.44 7.67
N THR A 77 0.77 7.76 8.88
CA THR A 77 0.21 7.34 10.16
C THR A 77 -0.68 8.38 10.83
N ASN A 78 -0.86 9.57 10.24
CA ASN A 78 -1.66 10.63 10.83
C ASN A 78 -3.08 10.69 10.23
N GLU A 79 -4.07 11.05 11.04
CA GLU A 79 -5.49 11.04 10.66
C GLU A 79 -5.87 12.09 9.59
N PHE A 80 -5.08 13.15 9.42
CA PHE A 80 -5.28 14.16 8.38
C PHE A 80 -4.21 14.10 7.29
N ALA A 81 -2.94 13.88 7.68
CA ALA A 81 -1.81 13.98 6.75
C ALA A 81 -1.81 12.88 5.67
N HIS A 82 -2.42 11.72 5.96
CA HIS A 82 -2.53 10.64 4.98
C HIS A 82 -3.41 11.02 3.77
N HIS A 83 -4.35 11.97 3.93
CA HIS A 83 -5.16 12.48 2.81
C HIS A 83 -4.29 13.28 1.84
N LEU A 84 -3.43 14.16 2.37
CA LEU A 84 -2.44 14.89 1.57
C LEU A 84 -1.49 13.94 0.84
N PHE A 85 -0.99 12.91 1.53
CA PHE A 85 -0.11 11.93 0.88
C PHE A 85 -0.84 11.15 -0.23
N ARG A 86 -2.10 10.76 -0.02
CA ARG A 86 -2.91 10.14 -1.09
C ARG A 86 -3.07 11.08 -2.28
N LYS A 87 -3.35 12.37 -2.03
CA LYS A 87 -3.47 13.36 -3.10
C LYS A 87 -2.17 13.52 -3.89
N LEU A 88 -1.03 13.56 -3.18
CA LEU A 88 0.29 13.60 -3.81
C LEU A 88 0.54 12.37 -4.71
N LEU A 89 0.00 11.19 -4.36
CA LEU A 89 0.11 9.98 -5.18
C LEU A 89 -0.73 10.02 -6.47
N GLU A 90 -1.80 10.81 -6.54
CA GLU A 90 -2.66 10.91 -7.73
C GLU A 90 -1.90 11.47 -8.94
N ASP A 91 -0.99 12.43 -8.71
CA ASP A 91 -0.16 13.07 -9.74
C ASP A 91 1.34 12.82 -9.49
N CYS A 92 1.70 11.66 -8.95
CA CYS A 92 3.09 11.33 -8.61
C CYS A 92 3.89 10.87 -9.84
N GLU A 93 5.01 11.53 -10.11
CA GLU A 93 5.89 11.14 -11.21
C GLU A 93 6.63 9.83 -10.89
N SER A 94 7.00 9.06 -11.93
CA SER A 94 7.66 7.76 -11.73
C SER A 94 8.93 7.83 -10.86
N ARG A 95 9.72 8.91 -10.96
CA ARG A 95 10.93 9.11 -10.13
C ARG A 95 10.60 9.35 -8.66
N GLU A 96 9.56 10.12 -8.40
CA GLU A 96 9.08 10.42 -7.05
C GLU A 96 8.49 9.19 -6.40
N LEU A 97 7.69 8.44 -7.15
CA LEU A 97 7.10 7.18 -6.71
C LEU A 97 8.19 6.14 -6.41
N GLN A 98 9.23 6.04 -7.25
CA GLN A 98 10.42 5.23 -6.95
C GLN A 98 11.10 5.66 -5.65
N THR A 99 11.20 6.97 -5.38
CA THR A 99 11.83 7.49 -4.15
C THR A 99 10.99 7.16 -2.90
N ILE A 100 9.66 7.28 -3.00
CA ILE A 100 8.72 6.85 -1.96
C ILE A 100 8.90 5.35 -1.68
N VAL A 101 8.89 4.52 -2.72
CA VAL A 101 9.07 3.07 -2.58
C VAL A 101 10.42 2.72 -1.98
N PHE A 102 11.51 3.34 -2.44
CA PHE A 102 12.85 3.13 -1.87
C PHE A 102 12.88 3.45 -0.37
N THR A 103 12.22 4.54 0.04
CA THR A 103 12.14 4.96 1.45
C THR A 103 11.29 4.01 2.29
N LEU A 104 10.14 3.57 1.77
CA LEU A 104 9.28 2.56 2.40
C LEU A 104 10.01 1.24 2.57
N CYS A 105 10.72 0.82 1.53
CA CYS A 105 11.50 -0.40 1.54
C CYS A 105 12.62 -0.30 2.57
N SER A 106 13.37 0.80 2.65
CA SER A 106 14.54 0.95 3.54
C SER A 106 14.28 0.72 5.04
N HIS A 107 13.02 0.66 5.48
CA HIS A 107 12.62 0.44 6.87
C HIS A 107 11.93 -0.93 7.07
N ASP A 108 12.73 -2.00 7.04
CA ASP A 108 12.27 -3.39 7.12
C ASP A 108 11.48 -3.76 8.39
N HIS A 109 11.82 -3.15 9.52
CA HIS A 109 11.23 -3.45 10.83
C HIS A 109 9.73 -3.06 10.90
N LEU A 110 9.29 -2.10 10.07
CA LEU A 110 7.93 -1.56 10.09
C LEU A 110 6.87 -2.50 9.51
N PHE A 111 7.28 -3.64 8.95
CA PHE A 111 6.40 -4.71 8.49
C PHE A 111 6.23 -5.83 9.54
N VAL A 112 7.09 -5.88 10.58
CA VAL A 112 7.24 -7.08 11.43
C VAL A 112 6.82 -6.87 12.89
N GLU A 113 6.87 -5.65 13.47
CA GLU A 113 6.68 -5.50 14.92
C GLU A 113 5.23 -5.37 15.44
N SER A 114 5.03 -5.89 16.65
CA SER A 114 3.74 -6.09 17.31
C SER A 114 3.09 -4.83 17.86
N GLU A 115 3.85 -3.79 18.19
CA GLU A 115 3.30 -2.51 18.71
C GLU A 115 2.65 -1.68 17.59
N ILE A 116 3.09 -1.91 16.36
CA ILE A 116 2.51 -1.35 15.13
C ILE A 116 1.14 -1.99 14.82
N ARG A 117 0.73 -3.12 15.42
CA ARG A 117 -0.58 -3.76 15.12
C ARG A 117 -1.80 -2.88 15.46
N ASN A 118 -1.77 -2.16 16.57
CA ASN A 118 -2.87 -1.27 16.95
C ASN A 118 -2.86 0.01 16.12
N LEU A 119 -1.69 0.49 15.71
CA LEU A 119 -1.54 1.62 14.81
C LEU A 119 -1.94 1.25 13.37
N ILE A 120 -1.52 0.11 12.82
CA ILE A 120 -1.91 -0.44 11.49
C ILE A 120 -3.41 -0.72 11.40
N LYS A 121 -4.07 -1.13 12.48
CA LYS A 121 -5.55 -1.22 12.51
C LYS A 121 -6.21 0.13 12.28
N LYS A 122 -5.57 1.22 12.76
CA LYS A 122 -6.01 2.60 12.57
C LYS A 122 -5.52 3.19 11.23
N LEU A 123 -4.50 2.59 10.60
CA LEU A 123 -3.76 3.22 9.52
C LEU A 123 -3.81 2.52 8.19
N LYS A 124 -4.12 3.35 7.21
CA LYS A 124 -4.28 3.05 5.81
C LYS A 124 -2.96 2.73 5.08
N ARG A 125 -1.93 2.19 5.76
CA ARG A 125 -0.62 1.84 5.15
C ARG A 125 -0.74 0.75 4.09
N HIS A 126 -1.61 -0.25 4.31
CA HIS A 126 -1.91 -1.25 3.28
C HIS A 126 -2.61 -0.63 2.07
N TYR A 127 -3.45 0.40 2.25
CA TYR A 127 -4.08 1.08 1.13
C TYR A 127 -3.06 1.78 0.23
N VAL A 128 -1.97 2.32 0.79
CA VAL A 128 -0.92 2.94 -0.01
C VAL A 128 -0.19 1.90 -0.86
N VAL A 129 0.29 0.82 -0.24
CA VAL A 129 0.97 -0.25 -0.99
C VAL A 129 0.02 -0.87 -2.01
N GLN A 130 -1.24 -1.08 -1.64
CA GLN A 130 -2.28 -1.53 -2.56
C GLN A 130 -2.52 -0.54 -3.69
N HIS A 131 -2.58 0.77 -3.40
CA HIS A 131 -2.82 1.82 -4.39
C HIS A 131 -1.66 1.88 -5.39
N VAL A 132 -0.41 1.88 -4.91
CA VAL A 132 0.78 1.86 -5.78
C VAL A 132 0.80 0.60 -6.65
N LEU A 133 0.47 -0.58 -6.09
CA LEU A 133 0.36 -1.82 -6.87
C LEU A 133 -0.81 -1.80 -7.87
N THR A 134 -1.89 -1.06 -7.60
CA THR A 134 -3.00 -0.88 -8.56
C THR A 134 -2.67 0.05 -9.71
N LEU A 135 -1.66 0.93 -9.57
CA LEU A 135 -1.15 1.73 -10.69
C LEU A 135 -0.44 0.87 -11.75
N LYS A 136 -0.03 -0.36 -11.39
CA LYS A 136 0.64 -1.33 -12.28
C LYS A 136 1.91 -0.79 -12.97
N GLU A 137 2.56 0.21 -12.36
CA GLU A 137 3.87 0.68 -12.80
C GLU A 137 4.90 -0.43 -12.60
N GLU A 138 5.44 -0.98 -13.68
CA GLU A 138 6.18 -2.24 -13.69
C GLU A 138 7.42 -2.21 -12.79
N ASN A 139 8.27 -1.20 -12.95
CA ASN A 139 9.52 -1.05 -12.18
C ASN A 139 9.24 -0.91 -10.67
N ILE A 140 8.13 -0.27 -10.33
CA ILE A 140 7.77 0.11 -8.97
C ILE A 140 7.10 -1.07 -8.27
N SER A 141 6.17 -1.72 -8.95
CA SER A 141 5.55 -2.96 -8.52
C SER A 141 6.60 -4.04 -8.29
N ARG A 142 7.55 -4.18 -9.23
CA ARG A 142 8.68 -5.12 -9.10
C ARG A 142 9.54 -4.82 -7.86
N ALA A 143 9.91 -3.57 -7.62
CA ALA A 143 10.70 -3.18 -6.45
C ALA A 143 9.97 -3.50 -5.13
N ILE A 144 8.66 -3.22 -5.06
CA ILE A 144 7.83 -3.59 -3.91
C ILE A 144 7.80 -5.10 -3.73
N CYS A 145 7.55 -5.87 -4.79
CA CYS A 145 7.49 -7.33 -4.73
C CYS A 145 8.80 -7.95 -4.22
N ILE A 146 9.95 -7.52 -4.76
CA ILE A 146 11.28 -7.98 -4.30
C ILE A 146 11.44 -7.77 -2.79
N ARG A 147 11.02 -6.61 -2.26
CA ARG A 147 11.17 -6.35 -0.82
C ARG A 147 10.21 -7.17 0.04
N LEU A 148 9.01 -7.43 -0.46
CA LEU A 148 7.98 -8.17 0.28
C LEU A 148 8.16 -9.69 0.20
N GLU A 149 9.04 -10.20 -0.67
CA GLU A 149 9.22 -11.63 -0.96
C GLU A 149 9.37 -12.49 0.30
N ARG A 150 10.25 -12.08 1.22
CA ARG A 150 10.48 -12.79 2.48
C ARG A 150 9.36 -12.66 3.52
N HIS A 151 8.36 -11.81 3.25
CA HIS A 151 7.27 -11.49 4.17
C HIS A 151 5.90 -11.99 3.68
N TYR A 152 5.78 -12.51 2.46
CA TYR A 152 4.49 -12.92 1.89
C TYR A 152 3.71 -13.89 2.75
N MET A 153 4.36 -14.91 3.31
CA MET A 153 3.69 -15.90 4.18
C MET A 153 3.06 -15.25 5.42
N HIS A 154 3.79 -14.33 6.06
CA HIS A 154 3.29 -13.60 7.23
C HIS A 154 2.19 -12.61 6.86
N LEU A 155 2.34 -11.88 5.75
CA LEU A 155 1.36 -10.90 5.29
C LEU A 155 0.05 -11.58 4.87
N ALA A 156 0.11 -12.73 4.23
CA ALA A 156 -1.06 -13.49 3.78
C ALA A 156 -2.02 -13.86 4.91
N GLN A 157 -1.51 -14.03 6.14
CA GLN A 157 -2.29 -14.38 7.34
C GLN A 157 -2.81 -13.17 8.12
N ARG A 158 -2.67 -11.96 7.56
CA ARG A 158 -3.02 -10.72 8.26
C ARG A 158 -4.10 -9.94 7.55
N MET A 159 -5.02 -9.41 8.34
CA MET A 159 -6.03 -8.45 7.89
C MET A 159 -5.34 -7.26 7.21
N GLY A 160 -5.70 -6.97 5.95
CA GLY A 160 -5.06 -5.93 5.13
C GLY A 160 -3.77 -6.37 4.44
N GLY A 161 -2.96 -7.22 5.09
CA GLY A 161 -1.75 -7.82 4.51
C GLY A 161 -2.07 -8.80 3.38
N SER A 162 -3.13 -9.61 3.53
CA SER A 162 -3.61 -10.52 2.48
C SER A 162 -3.91 -9.79 1.18
N HIS A 163 -4.57 -8.62 1.26
CA HIS A 163 -4.85 -7.78 0.10
C HIS A 163 -3.59 -7.22 -0.57
N VAL A 164 -2.53 -6.92 0.20
CA VAL A 164 -1.24 -6.52 -0.39
C VAL A 164 -0.64 -7.67 -1.19
N VAL A 165 -0.68 -8.89 -0.67
CA VAL A 165 -0.17 -10.07 -1.37
C VAL A 165 -1.02 -10.36 -2.62
N GLU A 166 -2.34 -10.25 -2.53
CA GLU A 166 -3.24 -10.35 -3.68
C GLU A 166 -2.93 -9.31 -4.76
N ASN A 167 -2.67 -8.06 -4.37
CA ASN A 167 -2.32 -7.00 -5.32
C ASN A 167 -0.92 -7.18 -5.92
N CYS A 168 0.05 -7.75 -5.18
CA CYS A 168 1.34 -8.11 -5.75
C CYS A 168 1.15 -9.07 -6.94
N MET A 169 0.31 -10.09 -6.78
CA MET A 169 0.01 -11.04 -7.86
C MET A 169 -0.67 -10.40 -9.08
N LYS A 170 -1.50 -9.36 -8.88
CA LYS A 170 -2.20 -8.65 -9.97
C LYS A 170 -1.38 -7.54 -10.64
N SER A 171 -0.28 -7.13 -10.00
CA SER A 171 0.48 -5.94 -10.41
C SER A 171 1.34 -6.17 -11.64
N SER A 172 1.92 -7.37 -11.78
CA SER A 172 2.84 -7.74 -12.86
C SER A 172 3.05 -9.26 -12.89
N GLU A 173 3.54 -9.79 -14.02
CA GLU A 173 3.96 -11.19 -14.14
C GLU A 173 5.02 -11.56 -13.08
N PHE A 174 6.00 -10.68 -12.86
CA PHE A 174 6.99 -10.86 -11.81
C PHE A 174 6.36 -10.99 -10.42
N GLY A 175 5.40 -10.12 -10.08
CA GLY A 175 4.71 -10.14 -8.80
C GLY A 175 3.91 -11.43 -8.60
N MET A 176 3.24 -11.92 -9.64
CA MET A 176 2.58 -13.23 -9.63
C MET A 176 3.59 -14.35 -9.36
N GLU A 177 4.66 -14.44 -10.15
CA GLU A 177 5.65 -15.50 -10.01
C GLU A 177 6.33 -15.48 -8.64
N SER A 178 6.75 -14.31 -8.15
CA SER A 178 7.45 -14.17 -6.86
C SER A 178 6.57 -14.63 -5.69
N VAL A 179 5.30 -14.21 -5.67
CA VAL A 179 4.36 -14.66 -4.63
C VAL A 179 4.13 -16.17 -4.73
N VAL A 180 3.78 -16.68 -5.91
CA VAL A 180 3.39 -18.09 -6.06
C VAL A 180 4.56 -19.03 -5.80
N ARG A 181 5.78 -18.69 -6.27
CA ARG A 181 6.98 -19.46 -5.94
C ARG A 181 7.25 -19.47 -4.44
N THR A 182 7.06 -18.35 -3.75
CA THR A 182 7.20 -18.28 -2.28
C THR A 182 6.18 -19.18 -1.57
N LEU A 183 4.92 -19.20 -2.03
CA LEU A 183 3.89 -20.09 -1.49
C LEU A 183 4.27 -21.57 -1.67
N LEU A 184 4.79 -21.94 -2.84
CA LEU A 184 5.17 -23.31 -3.19
C LEU A 184 6.43 -23.80 -2.46
N GLN A 185 7.31 -22.91 -2.00
CA GLN A 185 8.52 -23.30 -1.26
C GLN A 185 8.22 -24.05 0.05
N ARG A 186 7.03 -23.86 0.64
CA ARG A 186 6.66 -24.47 1.92
C ARG A 186 5.25 -25.06 1.85
N GLU A 187 5.11 -26.26 1.28
CA GLU A 187 3.82 -26.95 1.09
C GLU A 187 2.94 -26.97 2.36
N LYS A 188 3.52 -27.34 3.52
CA LYS A 188 2.77 -27.36 4.80
C LYS A 188 2.19 -25.99 5.15
N ALA A 189 2.93 -24.92 4.86
CA ALA A 189 2.50 -23.56 5.15
C ALA A 189 1.45 -23.08 4.13
N LEU A 190 1.56 -23.46 2.85
CA LEU A 190 0.52 -23.24 1.85
C LEU A 190 -0.81 -23.93 2.24
N LEU A 191 -0.74 -25.17 2.71
CA LEU A 191 -1.92 -25.91 3.18
C LEU A 191 -2.56 -25.26 4.41
N HIS A 192 -1.73 -24.73 5.31
CA HIS A 192 -2.21 -23.95 6.45
C HIS A 192 -2.88 -22.65 6.00
N LEU A 193 -2.28 -21.92 5.04
CA LEU A 193 -2.88 -20.72 4.43
C LEU A 193 -4.24 -21.01 3.79
N ALA A 194 -4.37 -22.14 3.09
CA ALA A 194 -5.62 -22.53 2.45
C ALA A 194 -6.79 -22.69 3.43
N SER A 195 -6.51 -22.95 4.72
CA SER A 195 -7.51 -23.05 5.79
C SER A 195 -7.53 -21.84 6.73
N ASP A 196 -6.70 -20.82 6.49
CA ASP A 196 -6.64 -19.61 7.30
C ASP A 196 -7.73 -18.61 6.89
N LYS A 197 -8.26 -17.85 7.86
CA LYS A 197 -9.34 -16.87 7.65
C LYS A 197 -9.02 -15.73 6.67
N PHE A 198 -7.74 -15.41 6.47
CA PHE A 198 -7.29 -14.43 5.46
C PHE A 198 -6.49 -15.10 4.34
N GLY A 199 -5.63 -16.06 4.69
CA GLY A 199 -4.77 -16.77 3.75
C GLY A 199 -5.53 -17.49 2.64
N ASN A 200 -6.75 -17.99 2.92
CA ASN A 200 -7.55 -18.68 1.91
C ASN A 200 -7.86 -17.81 0.68
N TYR A 201 -7.98 -16.48 0.86
CA TYR A 201 -8.22 -15.55 -0.25
C TYR A 201 -6.97 -15.40 -1.11
N VAL A 202 -5.78 -15.37 -0.49
CA VAL A 202 -4.49 -15.35 -1.21
C VAL A 202 -4.32 -16.62 -2.03
N VAL A 203 -4.63 -17.80 -1.47
CA VAL A 203 -4.53 -19.07 -2.21
C VAL A 203 -5.52 -19.13 -3.37
N GLN A 204 -6.78 -18.70 -3.16
CA GLN A 204 -7.77 -18.61 -4.24
C GLN A 204 -7.32 -17.65 -5.34
N LYS A 205 -6.77 -16.48 -4.97
CA LYS A 205 -6.27 -15.52 -5.95
C LYS A 205 -5.08 -16.08 -6.73
N ALA A 206 -4.16 -16.77 -6.07
CA ALA A 206 -3.03 -17.45 -6.72
C ALA A 206 -3.50 -18.46 -7.77
N LEU A 207 -4.51 -19.28 -7.44
CA LEU A 207 -5.12 -20.21 -8.39
C LEU A 207 -5.75 -19.50 -9.59
N GLU A 208 -6.49 -18.41 -9.36
CA GLU A 208 -7.15 -17.64 -10.43
C GLU A 208 -6.16 -17.02 -11.40
N VAL A 209 -5.16 -16.26 -10.91
CA VAL A 209 -4.21 -15.56 -11.78
C VAL A 209 -3.29 -16.53 -12.52
N THR A 210 -2.83 -17.60 -11.87
CA THR A 210 -1.97 -18.58 -12.52
C THR A 210 -2.72 -19.43 -13.54
N LYS A 211 -4.01 -19.70 -13.32
CA LYS A 211 -4.83 -20.39 -14.32
C LYS A 211 -4.90 -19.61 -15.63
N GLN A 212 -4.97 -18.28 -15.53
CA GLN A 212 -5.04 -17.39 -16.67
C GLN A 212 -3.66 -17.21 -17.34
N ASP A 213 -2.63 -16.91 -16.55
CA ASP A 213 -1.38 -16.35 -17.07
C ASP A 213 -0.17 -17.31 -16.97
N ASN A 214 -0.22 -18.37 -16.15
CA ASN A 214 0.90 -19.31 -15.98
C ASN A 214 0.47 -20.73 -15.58
N LYS A 215 0.12 -21.54 -16.59
CA LYS A 215 -0.39 -22.92 -16.43
C LYS A 215 0.52 -23.83 -15.58
N LYS A 216 1.85 -23.70 -15.69
CA LYS A 216 2.80 -24.54 -14.92
C LYS A 216 2.72 -24.26 -13.43
N LEU A 217 2.64 -22.99 -13.03
CA LEU A 217 2.47 -22.61 -11.63
C LEU A 217 1.10 -23.00 -11.10
N TYR A 218 0.05 -22.87 -11.92
CA TYR A 218 -1.29 -23.34 -11.58
C TYR A 218 -1.30 -24.84 -11.26
N GLU A 219 -0.74 -25.67 -12.16
CA GLU A 219 -0.65 -27.12 -11.96
C GLU A 219 0.13 -27.45 -10.70
N SER A 220 1.24 -26.74 -10.43
CA SER A 220 2.02 -26.92 -9.20
C SER A 220 1.22 -26.62 -7.93
N LEU A 221 0.42 -25.54 -7.92
CA LEU A 221 -0.47 -25.21 -6.80
C LEU A 221 -1.54 -26.29 -6.60
N VAL A 222 -2.22 -26.70 -7.68
CA VAL A 222 -3.26 -27.74 -7.64
C VAL A 222 -2.70 -29.04 -7.11
N MET A 223 -1.53 -29.46 -7.58
CA MET A 223 -0.86 -30.69 -7.12
C MET A 223 -0.67 -30.69 -5.61
N VAL A 224 -0.11 -29.62 -5.04
CA VAL A 224 0.08 -29.52 -3.58
C VAL A 224 -1.26 -29.52 -2.84
N LEU A 225 -2.24 -28.72 -3.29
CA LEU A 225 -3.53 -28.56 -2.62
C LEU A 225 -4.37 -29.85 -2.64
N ILE A 226 -4.29 -30.63 -3.72
CA ILE A 226 -5.00 -31.92 -3.84
C ILE A 226 -4.44 -32.98 -2.88
N THR A 227 -3.15 -32.96 -2.56
CA THR A 227 -2.55 -33.95 -1.63
C THR A 227 -3.24 -34.00 -0.26
N LYS A 228 -3.87 -32.90 0.17
CA LYS A 228 -4.63 -32.80 1.44
C LYS A 228 -6.10 -32.43 1.21
N LYS A 229 -6.65 -32.73 0.04
CA LYS A 229 -8.06 -32.48 -0.29
C LYS A 229 -9.05 -32.97 0.79
N PRO A 230 -8.91 -34.18 1.39
CA PRO A 230 -9.81 -34.62 2.45
C PRO A 230 -9.79 -33.69 3.66
N SER A 231 -8.60 -33.29 4.12
CA SER A 231 -8.43 -32.37 5.25
C SER A 231 -8.98 -30.97 4.94
N LEU A 232 -8.72 -30.45 3.74
CA LEU A 232 -9.25 -29.15 3.31
C LEU A 232 -10.78 -29.16 3.19
N SER A 233 -11.36 -30.25 2.69
CA SER A 233 -12.81 -30.40 2.54
C SER A 233 -13.54 -30.52 3.88
N GLY A 234 -12.87 -31.08 4.89
CA GLY A 234 -13.38 -31.15 6.27
C GLY A 234 -13.28 -29.82 7.03
N ASN A 235 -12.41 -28.89 6.60
CA ASN A 235 -12.28 -27.57 7.19
C ASN A 235 -13.24 -26.58 6.51
N VAL A 236 -14.12 -25.89 7.26
CA VAL A 236 -15.14 -24.97 6.73
C VAL A 236 -14.57 -23.92 5.76
N ILE A 237 -13.37 -23.39 6.04
CA ILE A 237 -12.69 -22.40 5.20
C ILE A 237 -11.98 -23.09 4.03
N GLY A 238 -11.26 -24.18 4.29
CA GLY A 238 -10.51 -24.94 3.29
C GLY A 238 -11.36 -25.42 2.11
N ARG A 239 -12.66 -25.68 2.33
CA ARG A 239 -13.60 -26.06 1.26
C ARG A 239 -13.72 -25.01 0.17
N HIS A 240 -13.53 -23.71 0.50
CA HIS A 240 -13.58 -22.64 -0.49
C HIS A 240 -12.46 -22.80 -1.53
N VAL A 241 -11.25 -23.15 -1.09
CA VAL A 241 -10.12 -23.41 -1.98
C VAL A 241 -10.38 -24.64 -2.85
N VAL A 242 -10.90 -25.73 -2.28
CA VAL A 242 -11.23 -26.94 -3.05
C VAL A 242 -12.33 -26.66 -4.09
N ASN A 243 -13.35 -25.88 -3.72
CA ASN A 243 -14.41 -25.50 -4.64
C ASN A 243 -13.92 -24.55 -5.74
N MET A 244 -12.94 -23.69 -5.44
CA MET A 244 -12.30 -22.84 -6.44
C MET A 244 -11.58 -23.69 -7.49
N ILE A 245 -10.82 -24.70 -7.08
CA ILE A 245 -10.14 -25.61 -8.03
C ILE A 245 -11.16 -26.25 -8.97
N LYS A 246 -12.24 -26.84 -8.44
CA LYS A 246 -13.30 -27.46 -9.25
C LYS A 246 -13.89 -26.48 -10.27
N ARG A 247 -14.28 -25.28 -9.84
CA ARG A 247 -14.83 -24.25 -10.73
C ARG A 247 -13.88 -23.88 -11.87
N LEU A 248 -12.58 -23.75 -11.57
CA LEU A 248 -11.57 -23.41 -12.58
C LEU A 248 -11.28 -24.57 -13.55
N GLU A 249 -11.53 -25.81 -13.14
CA GLU A 249 -11.46 -26.99 -14.00
C GLU A 249 -12.70 -27.09 -14.91
N ASP A 250 -13.89 -26.93 -14.33
CA ASP A 250 -15.19 -27.01 -15.02
C ASP A 250 -15.37 -25.94 -16.11
N ASN A 251 -14.80 -24.73 -15.91
CA ASN A 251 -14.84 -23.64 -16.88
C ASN A 251 -13.94 -23.85 -18.12
N ASN A 252 -13.34 -25.04 -18.32
CA ASN A 252 -12.60 -25.40 -19.55
C ASN A 252 -13.39 -26.36 -20.47
N VAL A 253 -14.70 -26.52 -20.25
CA VAL A 253 -15.62 -27.26 -21.13
C VAL A 253 -16.49 -26.29 -21.92
#